data_AF-A0A060TB12-F1
#
_entry.id   AF-A0A060TB12-F1
#
_cell.length_a   1.000
_cell.length_b   1.000
_cell.length_c   1.000
_cell.angle_alpha   90.00
_cell.angle_beta   90.00
_cell.angle_gamma   90.00
#
_symmetry.space_group_name_H-M   'P 1'
#
loop_
_entity.id
_entity.type
_entity.pdbx_description
1 polymer ?
#
loop_
_entity_poly.entity_id
_entity_poly.type
_entity_poly.pdbx_seq_one_letter_code
_entity_poly.pdbx_strand_id
1 'polypeptide(L)'
;MSKAATESSPNITMDFTKRDTVLDLDNIREQLVRMEDTIVFNLIERAQFFASPSVYDPKKIPIPNFDGCFLDWLMMETEKTQSKIRRYEAPDEVPFFPDHLEATILPPVQYPKVLASYHKEINVNALIKKYYIEHIVGAVAAHQGDQPENVGSCAIADMECLQAISRRIHFGKFVAESKFQSDREKFTALIKARDADGIDDAITNSAVERKVLDRIRSKTESYAAPVLRWSTKVQGNISGDTIESIYKDCIIPLTKKVEVDYLLRRLEED
;
A
#
# COMPACT_ATOMS: atom_id res chain seq x y z
N MET A 1 -1.92 22.76 46.71
CA MET A 1 -2.21 23.27 45.34
C MET A 1 -1.13 22.73 44.41
N SER A 2 -1.34 21.53 43.87
CA SER A 2 -0.44 20.92 42.90
C SER A 2 -0.90 21.33 41.50
N LYS A 3 -0.05 22.03 40.76
CA LYS A 3 -0.27 22.32 39.33
C LYS A 3 -0.12 20.99 38.59
N ALA A 4 -1.23 20.49 38.05
CA ALA A 4 -1.20 19.41 37.08
C ALA A 4 -0.35 19.87 35.88
N ALA A 5 0.73 19.15 35.62
CA ALA A 5 1.44 19.25 34.36
C ALA A 5 0.48 18.75 33.28
N THR A 6 0.08 19.65 32.38
CA THR A 6 -0.52 19.25 31.11
C THR A 6 0.53 18.47 30.33
N GLU A 7 0.42 17.15 30.37
CA GLU A 7 1.09 16.26 29.42
C GLU A 7 0.66 16.70 28.03
N SER A 8 1.61 17.30 27.28
CA SER A 8 1.44 17.51 25.85
C SER A 8 1.29 16.13 25.22
N SER A 9 0.08 15.80 24.81
CA SER A 9 -0.19 14.62 23.98
C SER A 9 0.84 14.60 22.85
N PRO A 10 1.44 13.44 22.52
CA PRO A 10 2.32 13.35 21.36
C PRO A 10 1.57 13.95 20.17
N ASN A 11 2.20 14.87 19.42
CA ASN A 11 1.61 15.47 18.22
C ASN A 11 1.06 14.33 17.35
N ILE A 12 -0.26 14.11 17.39
CA ILE A 12 -0.90 13.09 16.58
C ILE A 12 -0.88 13.67 15.16
N THR A 13 0.05 13.21 14.33
CA THR A 13 0.18 13.77 12.99
C THR A 13 -1.02 13.40 12.12
N MET A 14 -1.50 12.15 12.10
CA MET A 14 -2.74 11.84 11.38
C MET A 14 -3.72 11.03 12.22
N ASP A 15 -4.97 11.52 12.31
CA ASP A 15 -6.08 10.89 12.99
C ASP A 15 -7.27 10.79 12.03
N PHE A 16 -7.61 9.57 11.61
CA PHE A 16 -8.71 9.34 10.67
C PHE A 16 -10.08 9.77 11.21
N THR A 17 -10.22 10.05 12.51
CA THR A 17 -11.44 10.61 13.10
C THR A 17 -11.50 12.15 13.02
N LYS A 18 -10.41 12.80 12.59
CA LYS A 18 -10.28 14.26 12.48
C LYS A 18 -9.88 14.66 11.07
N ARG A 19 -10.88 15.08 10.27
CA ARG A 19 -10.73 15.43 8.85
C ARG A 19 -9.53 16.34 8.56
N ASP A 20 -9.35 17.40 9.33
CA ASP A 20 -8.30 18.40 9.08
C ASP A 20 -6.88 17.80 9.22
N THR A 21 -6.70 16.82 10.11
CA THR A 21 -5.41 16.14 10.27
C THR A 21 -5.09 15.20 9.11
N VAL A 22 -6.13 14.64 8.46
CA VAL A 22 -5.98 13.71 7.33
C VAL A 22 -5.69 14.45 6.03
N LEU A 23 -6.29 15.63 5.82
CA LEU A 23 -6.12 16.41 4.59
C LEU A 23 -4.92 17.36 4.63
N ASP A 24 -4.24 17.47 5.76
CA ASP A 24 -2.99 18.21 5.89
C ASP A 24 -1.86 17.53 5.09
N LEU A 25 -1.23 18.27 4.19
CA LEU A 25 -0.20 17.73 3.30
C LEU A 25 1.07 17.27 4.02
N ASP A 26 1.43 17.91 5.14
CA ASP A 26 2.63 17.53 5.88
C ASP A 26 2.41 16.23 6.65
N ASN A 27 1.22 16.05 7.23
CA ASN A 27 0.81 14.79 7.84
C ASN A 27 0.75 13.65 6.81
N ILE A 28 0.21 13.91 5.61
CA ILE A 28 0.22 12.95 4.51
C ILE A 28 1.66 12.58 4.12
N ARG A 29 2.56 13.56 3.96
CA ARG A 29 3.98 13.32 3.62
C ARG A 29 4.67 12.46 4.68
N GLU A 30 4.47 12.75 5.96
CA GLU A 30 5.02 11.94 7.04
C GLU A 30 4.51 10.49 7.00
N GLN A 31 3.22 10.28 6.77
CA GLN A 31 2.65 8.94 6.64
C GLN A 31 3.22 8.19 5.45
N LEU A 32 3.38 8.85 4.29
CA LEU A 32 4.01 8.25 3.11
C LEU A 32 5.45 7.85 3.41
N VAL A 33 6.25 8.69 4.08
CA VAL A 33 7.63 8.38 4.48
C VAL A 33 7.68 7.18 5.44
N ARG A 34 6.72 7.04 6.35
CA ARG A 34 6.64 5.87 7.24
C ARG A 34 6.29 4.58 6.50
N MET A 35 5.36 4.66 5.54
CA MET A 35 5.00 3.51 4.71
C MET A 35 6.17 3.02 3.85
N GLU A 36 7.08 3.92 3.45
CA GLU A 36 8.32 3.53 2.77
C GLU A 36 9.14 2.56 3.60
N ASP A 37 9.32 2.83 4.89
CA ASP A 37 10.10 1.96 5.77
C ASP A 37 9.44 0.59 5.91
N THR A 38 8.11 0.56 6.10
CA THR A 38 7.35 -0.69 6.14
C THR A 38 7.52 -1.52 4.86
N ILE A 39 7.42 -0.89 3.68
CA ILE A 39 7.59 -1.61 2.41
C ILE A 39 9.01 -2.16 2.28
N VAL A 40 10.04 -1.36 2.60
CA VAL A 40 11.44 -1.80 2.52
C VAL A 40 11.68 -2.98 3.47
N PHE A 41 11.20 -2.91 4.72
CA PHE A 41 11.35 -4.01 5.67
C PHE A 41 10.60 -5.27 5.22
N ASN A 42 9.37 -5.15 4.74
CA ASN A 42 8.62 -6.32 4.26
C ASN A 42 9.31 -6.97 3.04
N LEU A 43 9.91 -6.17 2.15
CA LEU A 43 10.69 -6.69 1.03
C LEU A 43 11.99 -7.36 1.49
N ILE A 44 12.67 -6.83 2.51
CA ILE A 44 13.83 -7.49 3.15
C ILE A 44 13.43 -8.85 3.73
N GLU A 45 12.28 -8.93 4.40
CA GLU A 45 11.75 -10.19 4.92
C GLU A 45 11.44 -11.18 3.80
N ARG A 46 10.76 -10.73 2.74
CA ARG A 46 10.47 -11.56 1.57
C ARG A 46 11.73 -12.07 0.86
N ALA A 47 12.81 -11.29 0.89
CA ALA A 47 14.10 -11.62 0.26
C ALA A 47 14.80 -12.84 0.87
N GLN A 48 14.37 -13.31 2.04
CA GLN A 48 14.93 -14.50 2.69
C GLN A 48 14.45 -15.81 2.04
N PHE A 49 13.40 -15.75 1.21
CA PHE A 49 12.77 -16.93 0.59
C PHE A 49 13.04 -17.01 -0.91
N PHE A 50 12.88 -18.21 -1.46
CA PHE A 50 12.97 -18.45 -2.90
C PHE A 50 11.77 -17.82 -3.64
N ALA A 51 11.83 -17.77 -4.96
CA ALA A 51 10.75 -17.28 -5.79
C ALA A 51 9.44 -18.06 -5.57
N SER A 52 9.52 -19.35 -5.24
CA SER A 52 8.37 -20.21 -4.86
C SER A 52 7.18 -20.12 -5.81
N PRO A 53 7.36 -20.33 -7.13
CA PRO A 53 6.29 -20.18 -8.12
C PRO A 53 5.05 -21.03 -7.82
N SER A 54 5.19 -22.15 -7.11
CA SER A 54 4.05 -22.97 -6.70
C SER A 54 3.07 -22.27 -5.75
N VAL A 55 3.50 -21.20 -5.06
CA VAL A 55 2.62 -20.36 -4.22
C VAL A 55 1.56 -19.62 -5.05
N TYR A 56 1.91 -19.26 -6.29
CA TYR A 56 1.09 -18.42 -7.17
C TYR A 56 0.39 -19.20 -8.30
N ASP A 57 0.68 -20.50 -8.43
CA ASP A 57 0.06 -21.37 -9.44
C ASP A 57 -1.12 -22.15 -8.82
N PRO A 58 -2.37 -21.93 -9.29
CA PRO A 58 -3.56 -22.64 -8.80
C PRO A 58 -3.51 -24.18 -8.95
N LYS A 59 -2.60 -24.71 -9.77
CA LYS A 59 -2.49 -26.15 -10.06
C LYS A 59 -1.48 -26.88 -9.18
N LYS A 60 -0.68 -26.17 -8.37
CA LYS A 60 0.46 -26.76 -7.66
C LYS A 60 0.16 -27.19 -6.24
N ILE A 61 -0.59 -26.37 -5.51
CA ILE A 61 -0.95 -26.64 -4.11
C ILE A 61 -2.47 -26.79 -4.03
N PRO A 62 -3.01 -28.03 -3.98
CA PRO A 62 -4.44 -28.24 -3.91
C PRO A 62 -4.99 -27.85 -2.54
N ILE A 63 -6.04 -27.03 -2.52
CA ILE A 63 -6.71 -26.58 -1.30
C ILE A 63 -8.17 -27.06 -1.34
N PRO A 64 -8.66 -27.78 -0.32
CA PRO A 64 -10.03 -28.26 -0.31
C PRO A 64 -11.05 -27.11 -0.41
N ASN A 65 -12.02 -27.24 -1.33
CA ASN A 65 -13.12 -26.30 -1.54
C ASN A 65 -12.69 -24.87 -1.91
N PHE A 66 -11.56 -24.71 -2.59
CA PHE A 66 -11.07 -23.41 -3.03
C PHE A 66 -10.49 -23.47 -4.44
N ASP A 67 -10.94 -22.57 -5.31
CA ASP A 67 -10.46 -22.42 -6.68
C ASP A 67 -9.52 -21.20 -6.76
N GLY A 68 -8.21 -21.43 -6.64
CA GLY A 68 -7.19 -20.39 -6.70
C GLY A 68 -5.82 -20.88 -6.25
N CYS A 69 -4.83 -19.98 -6.22
CA CYS A 69 -3.50 -20.31 -5.71
C CYS A 69 -3.39 -20.21 -4.19
N PHE A 70 -2.29 -20.71 -3.61
CA PHE A 70 -2.10 -20.71 -2.16
C PHE A 70 -2.06 -19.30 -1.56
N LEU A 71 -1.43 -18.35 -2.26
CA LEU A 71 -1.45 -16.94 -1.84
C LEU A 71 -2.89 -16.39 -1.77
N ASP A 72 -3.74 -16.73 -2.75
CA ASP A 72 -5.11 -16.21 -2.83
C ASP A 72 -5.95 -16.70 -1.66
N TRP A 73 -5.83 -17.98 -1.35
CA TRP A 73 -6.51 -18.58 -0.21
C TRP A 73 -6.07 -17.91 1.09
N LEU A 74 -4.76 -17.77 1.31
CA LEU A 74 -4.19 -17.16 2.52
C LEU A 74 -4.68 -15.72 2.69
N MET A 75 -4.59 -14.93 1.63
CA MET A 75 -5.03 -13.53 1.65
C MET A 75 -6.53 -13.47 1.93
N MET A 76 -7.37 -14.18 1.18
CA MET A 76 -8.82 -14.17 1.35
C MET A 76 -9.25 -14.53 2.79
N GLU A 77 -8.70 -15.61 3.36
CA GLU A 77 -9.03 -16.02 4.75
C GLU A 77 -8.52 -15.01 5.78
N THR A 78 -7.38 -14.37 5.50
CA THR A 78 -6.87 -13.27 6.34
C THR A 78 -7.77 -12.05 6.26
N GLU A 79 -8.24 -11.66 5.07
CA GLU A 79 -9.13 -10.51 4.88
C GLU A 79 -10.50 -10.75 5.55
N LYS A 80 -11.07 -11.97 5.45
CA LYS A 80 -12.26 -12.37 6.21
C LYS A 80 -12.09 -12.21 7.71
N THR A 81 -10.91 -12.58 8.23
CA THR A 81 -10.60 -12.46 9.65
C THR A 81 -10.46 -10.98 10.06
N GLN A 82 -9.80 -10.19 9.22
CA GLN A 82 -9.54 -8.77 9.47
C GLN A 82 -10.79 -7.89 9.30
N SER A 83 -11.73 -8.27 8.42
CA SER A 83 -12.99 -7.54 8.25
C SER A 83 -13.87 -7.62 9.51
N LYS A 84 -13.88 -8.78 10.19
CA LYS A 84 -14.61 -8.97 11.46
C LYS A 84 -14.15 -7.99 12.54
N ILE A 85 -12.89 -7.54 12.49
CA ILE A 85 -12.30 -6.58 13.44
C ILE A 85 -12.20 -5.15 12.88
N ARG A 86 -13.01 -4.82 11.86
CA ARG A 86 -13.19 -3.47 11.27
C ARG A 86 -12.02 -2.95 10.42
N ARG A 87 -11.08 -3.79 9.98
CA ARG A 87 -9.95 -3.32 9.15
C ARG A 87 -10.41 -2.52 7.93
N TYR A 88 -11.37 -3.05 7.19
CA TYR A 88 -11.87 -2.43 5.95
C TYR A 88 -13.01 -1.41 6.16
N GLU A 89 -13.31 -1.05 7.41
CA GLU A 89 -14.09 0.16 7.71
C GLU A 89 -13.22 1.41 7.64
N ALA A 90 -11.92 1.28 7.90
CA ALA A 90 -10.96 2.38 7.82
C ALA A 90 -10.81 2.86 6.37
N PRO A 91 -10.73 4.18 6.13
CA PRO A 91 -10.76 4.74 4.78
C PRO A 91 -9.47 4.50 3.98
N ASP A 92 -8.38 4.11 4.64
CA ASP A 92 -7.06 3.85 4.07
C ASP A 92 -6.77 2.36 3.79
N GLU A 93 -7.67 1.45 4.17
CA GLU A 93 -7.54 0.02 3.93
C GLU A 93 -8.40 -0.40 2.73
N VAL A 94 -7.80 -1.09 1.75
CA VAL A 94 -8.47 -1.54 0.52
C VAL A 94 -8.27 -3.05 0.35
N PRO A 95 -9.35 -3.86 0.36
CA PRO A 95 -9.25 -5.32 0.29
C PRO A 95 -8.85 -5.82 -1.11
N PHE A 96 -8.13 -6.93 -1.17
CA PHE A 96 -7.85 -7.67 -2.41
C PHE A 96 -9.06 -8.51 -2.84
N PHE A 97 -9.90 -8.95 -1.90
CA PHE A 97 -11.07 -9.81 -2.09
C PHE A 97 -12.33 -9.15 -1.49
N PRO A 98 -12.79 -8.00 -2.04
CA PRO A 98 -13.92 -7.24 -1.48
C PRO A 98 -15.21 -8.05 -1.36
N ASP A 99 -15.44 -8.99 -2.29
CA ASP A 99 -16.67 -9.80 -2.34
C ASP A 99 -16.73 -10.90 -1.27
N HIS A 100 -15.64 -11.11 -0.53
CA HIS A 100 -15.50 -12.15 0.48
C HIS A 100 -15.40 -11.60 1.91
N LEU A 101 -15.58 -10.30 2.12
CA LEU A 101 -15.50 -9.71 3.46
C LEU A 101 -16.69 -10.14 4.33
N GLU A 102 -16.41 -10.39 5.60
CA GLU A 102 -17.39 -10.76 6.62
C GLU A 102 -17.83 -9.54 7.43
N ALA A 103 -19.04 -9.59 7.99
CA ALA A 103 -19.57 -8.53 8.83
C ALA A 103 -18.72 -8.33 10.11
N THR A 104 -18.61 -7.07 10.55
CA THR A 104 -17.92 -6.73 11.81
C THR A 104 -18.59 -7.36 13.02
N ILE A 105 -17.79 -7.81 13.99
CA ILE A 105 -18.24 -8.27 15.31
C ILE A 105 -18.03 -7.21 16.40
N LEU A 106 -17.49 -6.05 16.04
CA LEU A 106 -17.16 -4.96 16.95
C LEU A 106 -18.12 -3.77 16.75
N PRO A 107 -18.30 -2.90 17.77
CA PRO A 107 -19.07 -1.67 17.63
C PRO A 107 -18.53 -0.78 16.49
N PRO A 108 -19.39 -0.06 15.74
CA PRO A 108 -18.95 0.74 14.60
C PRO A 108 -18.09 1.92 15.04
N VAL A 109 -17.14 2.33 14.18
CA VAL A 109 -16.40 3.59 14.31
C VAL A 109 -16.96 4.60 13.31
N GLN A 110 -17.27 5.81 13.78
CA GLN A 110 -17.71 6.88 12.89
C GLN A 110 -16.49 7.62 12.33
N TYR A 111 -16.15 7.32 11.08
CA TYR A 111 -15.17 8.11 10.35
C TYR A 111 -15.86 9.34 9.73
N PRO A 112 -15.30 10.55 9.86
CA PRO A 112 -15.77 11.70 9.11
C PRO A 112 -15.65 11.43 7.61
N LYS A 113 -16.55 12.03 6.82
CA LYS A 113 -16.45 12.01 5.37
C LYS A 113 -15.23 12.82 4.94
N VAL A 114 -14.08 12.16 4.74
CA VAL A 114 -12.84 12.80 4.26
C VAL A 114 -12.76 12.70 2.73
N LEU A 115 -12.99 11.50 2.20
CA LEU A 115 -12.99 11.20 0.77
C LEU A 115 -14.42 11.23 0.20
N ALA A 116 -14.54 11.30 -1.12
CA ALA A 116 -15.80 11.10 -1.82
C ALA A 116 -16.40 9.70 -1.54
N SER A 117 -17.73 9.55 -1.59
CA SER A 117 -18.42 8.30 -1.24
C SER A 117 -18.03 7.11 -2.10
N TYR A 118 -17.67 7.33 -3.37
CA TYR A 118 -17.21 6.29 -4.29
C TYR A 118 -15.77 5.82 -4.03
N HIS A 119 -15.05 6.37 -3.04
CA HIS A 119 -13.62 6.08 -2.85
C HIS A 119 -13.28 4.59 -2.71
N LYS A 120 -14.23 3.76 -2.24
CA LYS A 120 -14.06 2.31 -2.09
C LYS A 120 -14.05 1.56 -3.43
N GLU A 121 -14.65 2.14 -4.47
CA GLU A 121 -14.68 1.58 -5.82
C GLU A 121 -13.33 1.73 -6.55
N ILE A 122 -12.51 2.69 -6.11
CA ILE A 122 -11.16 2.90 -6.67
C ILE A 122 -10.22 1.88 -6.03
N ASN A 123 -10.11 0.73 -6.69
CA ASN A 123 -9.32 -0.41 -6.24
C ASN A 123 -8.44 -0.92 -7.38
N VAL A 124 -7.12 -0.75 -7.26
CA VAL A 124 -6.12 -1.23 -8.22
C VAL A 124 -5.37 -2.47 -7.71
N ASN A 125 -5.87 -3.15 -6.67
CA ASN A 125 -5.21 -4.32 -6.06
C ASN A 125 -4.94 -5.46 -7.05
N ALA A 126 -5.79 -5.65 -8.06
CA ALA A 126 -5.54 -6.62 -9.13
C ALA A 126 -4.25 -6.32 -9.91
N LEU A 127 -4.00 -5.04 -10.22
CA LEU A 127 -2.78 -4.59 -10.90
C LEU A 127 -1.56 -4.72 -9.99
N ILE A 128 -1.70 -4.34 -8.72
CA ILE A 128 -0.64 -4.45 -7.70
C ILE A 128 -0.19 -5.89 -7.55
N LYS A 129 -1.13 -6.82 -7.33
CA LYS A 129 -0.85 -8.24 -7.14
C LYS A 129 -0.19 -8.85 -8.38
N LYS A 130 -0.69 -8.51 -9.57
CA LYS A 130 -0.09 -8.96 -10.83
C LYS A 130 1.36 -8.52 -10.96
N TYR A 131 1.63 -7.21 -10.82
CA TYR A 131 2.99 -6.68 -10.92
C TYR A 131 3.92 -7.28 -9.84
N TYR A 132 3.40 -7.46 -8.63
CA TYR A 132 4.15 -8.06 -7.53
C TYR A 132 4.65 -9.47 -7.88
N ILE A 133 3.76 -10.34 -8.34
CA ILE A 133 4.10 -11.72 -8.70
C ILE A 133 5.00 -11.77 -9.94
N GLU A 134 4.70 -10.98 -10.98
CA GLU A 134 5.40 -11.04 -12.27
C GLU A 134 6.79 -10.38 -12.25
N HIS A 135 7.00 -9.36 -11.41
CA HIS A 135 8.20 -8.54 -11.45
C HIS A 135 8.92 -8.40 -10.11
N ILE A 136 8.19 -8.24 -9.00
CA ILE A 136 8.81 -7.99 -7.69
C ILE A 136 9.39 -9.27 -7.11
N VAL A 137 8.63 -10.36 -7.08
CA VAL A 137 9.06 -11.64 -6.49
C VAL A 137 10.38 -12.12 -7.10
N GLY A 138 10.48 -12.15 -8.43
CA GLY A 138 11.69 -12.59 -9.12
C GLY A 138 12.89 -11.68 -8.88
N ALA A 139 12.66 -10.37 -8.69
CA ALA A 139 13.71 -9.39 -8.47
C ALA A 139 14.30 -9.45 -7.05
N VAL A 140 13.50 -9.81 -6.04
CA VAL A 140 13.92 -9.77 -4.63
C VAL A 140 14.23 -11.14 -4.02
N ALA A 141 13.78 -12.24 -4.63
CA ALA A 141 13.96 -13.59 -4.08
C ALA A 141 15.44 -13.99 -3.89
N ALA A 142 15.72 -14.78 -2.85
CA ALA A 142 17.06 -15.33 -2.58
C ALA A 142 17.57 -16.23 -3.72
N HIS A 143 16.67 -17.04 -4.27
CA HIS A 143 16.93 -18.00 -5.34
C HIS A 143 15.67 -18.25 -6.16
N GLN A 144 15.84 -18.89 -7.32
CA GLN A 144 14.76 -19.34 -8.18
C GLN A 144 14.25 -20.73 -7.77
N GLY A 145 13.02 -21.05 -8.16
CA GLY A 145 12.38 -22.34 -7.88
C GLY A 145 11.63 -22.38 -6.55
N ASP A 146 11.13 -23.56 -6.19
CA ASP A 146 10.36 -23.78 -4.97
C ASP A 146 11.27 -24.08 -3.77
N GLN A 147 10.78 -23.70 -2.59
CA GLN A 147 11.37 -24.01 -1.30
C GLN A 147 10.31 -24.66 -0.39
N PRO A 148 10.07 -25.98 -0.52
CA PRO A 148 8.92 -26.66 0.09
C PRO A 148 8.79 -26.45 1.60
N GLU A 149 9.90 -26.38 2.32
CA GLU A 149 9.95 -26.18 3.77
C GLU A 149 9.48 -24.80 4.24
N ASN A 150 9.43 -23.79 3.34
CA ASN A 150 9.12 -22.39 3.68
C ASN A 150 7.92 -21.82 2.91
N VAL A 151 7.12 -22.65 2.24
CA VAL A 151 5.96 -22.19 1.43
C VAL A 151 5.00 -21.29 2.23
N GLY A 152 4.70 -21.67 3.48
CA GLY A 152 3.84 -20.88 4.36
C GLY A 152 4.44 -19.52 4.74
N SER A 153 5.71 -19.50 5.17
CA SER A 153 6.42 -18.27 5.54
C SER A 153 6.59 -17.32 4.35
N CYS A 154 6.88 -17.86 3.16
CA CYS A 154 6.94 -17.11 1.91
C CYS A 154 5.61 -16.42 1.60
N ALA A 155 4.49 -17.16 1.65
CA ALA A 155 3.16 -16.62 1.35
C ALA A 155 2.72 -15.55 2.37
N ILE A 156 3.10 -15.69 3.65
CA ILE A 156 2.86 -14.65 4.67
C ILE A 156 3.66 -13.37 4.33
N ALA A 157 4.95 -13.50 4.00
CA ALA A 157 5.77 -12.35 3.60
C ALA A 157 5.24 -11.67 2.32
N ASP A 158 4.72 -12.47 1.37
CA ASP A 158 4.04 -11.95 0.18
C ASP A 158 2.81 -11.11 0.54
N MET A 159 1.93 -11.64 1.40
CA MET A 159 0.74 -10.95 1.88
C MET A 159 1.09 -9.63 2.59
N GLU A 160 2.09 -9.63 3.47
CA GLU A 160 2.53 -8.42 4.18
C GLU A 160 3.08 -7.35 3.23
N CYS A 161 3.84 -7.76 2.20
CA CYS A 161 4.27 -6.85 1.14
C CYS A 161 3.06 -6.26 0.39
N LEU A 162 2.13 -7.11 -0.04
CA LEU A 162 0.97 -6.70 -0.82
C LEU A 162 0.06 -5.74 -0.05
N GLN A 163 -0.18 -5.99 1.23
CA GLN A 163 -0.98 -5.10 2.08
C GLN A 163 -0.28 -3.73 2.26
N ALA A 164 1.03 -3.71 2.52
CA ALA A 164 1.78 -2.46 2.67
C ALA A 164 1.83 -1.64 1.37
N ILE A 165 2.08 -2.30 0.24
CA ILE A 165 2.10 -1.68 -1.10
C ILE A 165 0.70 -1.16 -1.46
N SER A 166 -0.35 -1.95 -1.20
CA SER A 166 -1.74 -1.53 -1.44
C SER A 166 -2.09 -0.27 -0.67
N ARG A 167 -1.80 -0.23 0.64
CA ARG A 167 -2.06 0.94 1.47
C ARG A 167 -1.31 2.17 0.94
N ARG A 168 -0.03 2.03 0.59
CA ARG A 168 0.79 3.13 0.05
C ARG A 168 0.27 3.68 -1.27
N ILE A 169 -0.15 2.80 -2.18
CA ILE A 169 -0.68 3.20 -3.49
C ILE A 169 -2.05 3.85 -3.34
N HIS A 170 -2.96 3.23 -2.59
CA HIS A 170 -4.31 3.77 -2.38
C HIS A 170 -4.34 5.02 -1.49
N PHE A 171 -3.27 5.30 -0.76
CA PHE A 171 -3.09 6.60 -0.08
C PHE A 171 -3.11 7.78 -1.04
N GLY A 172 -2.89 7.54 -2.35
CA GLY A 172 -3.13 8.52 -3.42
C GLY A 172 -4.50 9.17 -3.35
N LYS A 173 -5.54 8.51 -2.83
CA LYS A 173 -6.88 9.12 -2.64
C LYS A 173 -6.83 10.35 -1.72
N PHE A 174 -6.09 10.27 -0.61
CA PHE A 174 -5.94 11.39 0.33
C PHE A 174 -5.06 12.50 -0.26
N VAL A 175 -4.01 12.12 -0.99
CA VAL A 175 -3.14 13.06 -1.72
C VAL A 175 -3.97 13.85 -2.74
N ALA A 176 -4.78 13.15 -3.54
CA ALA A 176 -5.66 13.75 -4.53
C ALA A 176 -6.70 14.68 -3.91
N GLU A 177 -7.37 14.25 -2.84
CA GLU A 177 -8.34 15.11 -2.13
C GLU A 177 -7.65 16.37 -1.58
N SER A 178 -6.48 16.25 -0.95
CA SER A 178 -5.74 17.40 -0.43
C SER A 178 -5.32 18.38 -1.52
N LYS A 179 -4.85 17.88 -2.68
CA LYS A 179 -4.54 18.70 -3.87
C LYS A 179 -5.79 19.38 -4.43
N PHE A 180 -6.91 18.66 -4.54
CA PHE A 180 -8.18 19.23 -4.99
C PHE A 180 -8.67 20.36 -4.09
N GLN A 181 -8.58 20.21 -2.77
CA GLN A 181 -8.97 21.27 -1.83
C GLN A 181 -8.04 22.48 -1.92
N SER A 182 -6.74 22.27 -2.19
CA SER A 182 -5.74 23.34 -2.28
C SER A 182 -5.87 24.20 -3.54
N ASP A 183 -6.33 23.62 -4.66
CA ASP A 183 -6.52 24.34 -5.93
C ASP A 183 -7.80 23.87 -6.65
N ARG A 184 -8.95 24.13 -6.01
CA ARG A 184 -10.24 23.62 -6.47
C ARG A 184 -10.62 24.13 -7.86
N GLU A 185 -10.28 25.38 -8.19
CA GLU A 185 -10.61 25.98 -9.48
C GLU A 185 -9.90 25.23 -10.62
N LYS A 186 -8.58 25.03 -10.51
CA LYS A 186 -7.79 24.31 -11.51
C LYS A 186 -8.29 22.88 -11.70
N PHE A 187 -8.42 22.11 -10.63
CA PHE A 187 -8.86 20.72 -10.74
C PHE A 187 -10.30 20.61 -11.23
N THR A 188 -11.20 21.52 -10.84
CA THR A 188 -12.58 21.54 -11.37
C THR A 188 -12.61 21.73 -12.88
N ALA A 189 -11.76 22.61 -13.43
CA ALA A 189 -11.67 22.81 -14.87
C ALA A 189 -11.18 21.54 -15.60
N LEU A 190 -10.12 20.90 -15.10
CA LEU A 190 -9.56 19.67 -15.65
C LEU A 190 -10.58 18.51 -15.60
N ILE A 191 -11.27 18.34 -14.46
CA ILE A 191 -12.27 17.28 -14.27
C ILE A 191 -13.45 17.45 -15.21
N LYS A 192 -13.98 18.69 -15.35
CA LYS A 192 -15.08 18.97 -16.29
C LYS A 192 -14.70 18.72 -17.74
N ALA A 193 -13.44 18.96 -18.11
CA ALA A 193 -12.90 18.65 -19.42
C ALA A 193 -12.62 17.14 -19.63
N ARG A 194 -12.68 16.32 -18.57
CA ARG A 194 -12.22 14.92 -18.54
C ARG A 194 -10.78 14.77 -19.03
N ASP A 195 -9.95 15.74 -18.69
CA ASP A 195 -8.55 15.81 -19.13
C ASP A 195 -7.66 14.99 -18.19
N ALA A 196 -7.61 13.68 -18.41
CA ALA A 196 -6.82 12.76 -17.59
C ALA A 196 -5.32 13.08 -17.64
N ASP A 197 -4.80 13.44 -18.82
CA ASP A 197 -3.39 13.79 -19.02
C ASP A 197 -3.05 15.10 -18.31
N GLY A 198 -3.92 16.11 -18.42
CA GLY A 198 -3.76 17.37 -17.69
C GLY A 198 -3.84 17.22 -16.17
N ILE A 199 -4.63 16.27 -15.66
CA ILE A 199 -4.63 15.90 -14.24
C ILE A 199 -3.30 15.25 -13.86
N ASP A 200 -2.81 14.26 -14.63
CA ASP A 200 -1.54 13.58 -14.36
C ASP A 200 -0.36 14.58 -14.33
N ASP A 201 -0.30 15.49 -15.29
CA ASP A 201 0.68 16.58 -15.33
C ASP A 201 0.56 17.50 -14.11
N ALA A 202 -0.67 17.85 -13.72
CA ALA A 202 -0.93 18.75 -12.58
C ALA A 202 -0.57 18.13 -11.22
N ILE A 203 -0.68 16.81 -11.07
CA ILE A 203 -0.32 16.10 -9.83
C ILE A 203 1.16 15.71 -9.77
N THR A 204 1.85 15.71 -10.90
CA THR A 204 3.25 15.29 -11.04
C THR A 204 4.21 16.36 -10.55
N ASN A 205 5.16 15.96 -9.71
CA ASN A 205 6.30 16.80 -9.34
C ASN A 205 7.58 15.98 -9.41
N SER A 206 8.27 16.05 -10.55
CA SER A 206 9.45 15.24 -10.83
C SER A 206 10.61 15.48 -9.86
N ALA A 207 10.69 16.68 -9.27
CA ALA A 207 11.70 16.97 -8.24
C ALA A 207 11.39 16.26 -6.92
N VAL A 208 10.10 16.17 -6.54
CA VAL A 208 9.66 15.40 -5.36
C VAL A 208 9.82 13.90 -5.60
N GLU A 209 9.44 13.40 -6.78
CA GLU A 209 9.63 11.99 -7.14
C GLU A 209 11.10 11.57 -7.06
N ARG A 210 12.01 12.38 -7.61
CA ARG A 210 13.45 12.13 -7.49
C ARG A 210 13.92 12.06 -6.04
N LYS A 211 13.48 12.99 -5.20
CA LYS A 211 13.79 12.98 -3.76
C LYS A 211 13.23 11.75 -3.03
N VAL A 212 12.09 11.22 -3.47
CA VAL A 212 11.54 9.95 -2.95
C VAL A 212 12.47 8.80 -3.32
N LEU A 213 12.84 8.69 -4.60
CA LEU A 213 13.74 7.63 -5.09
C LEU A 213 15.12 7.67 -4.41
N ASP A 214 15.75 8.85 -4.32
CA ASP A 214 17.03 9.05 -3.63
C ASP A 214 16.95 8.60 -2.16
N ARG A 215 15.86 8.96 -1.48
CA ARG A 215 15.62 8.57 -0.08
C ARG A 215 15.42 7.06 0.07
N ILE A 216 14.65 6.44 -0.82
CA ILE A 216 14.44 4.98 -0.83
C ILE A 216 15.76 4.23 -1.00
N ARG A 217 16.60 4.69 -1.94
CA ARG A 217 17.94 4.12 -2.16
C ARG A 217 18.77 4.20 -0.88
N SER A 218 18.92 5.38 -0.29
CA SER A 218 19.71 5.56 0.95
C SER A 218 19.17 4.77 2.14
N LYS A 219 17.84 4.67 2.30
CA LYS A 219 17.20 3.86 3.35
C LYS A 219 17.51 2.38 3.14
N THR A 220 17.34 1.88 1.93
CA THR A 220 17.61 0.49 1.57
C THR A 220 19.05 0.10 1.88
N GLU A 221 20.01 0.94 1.47
CA GLU A 221 21.44 0.73 1.75
C GLU A 221 21.76 0.73 3.26
N SER A 222 21.02 1.53 4.04
CA SER A 222 21.17 1.58 5.50
C SER A 222 20.57 0.36 6.21
N TYR A 223 19.46 -0.19 5.69
CA TYR A 223 18.74 -1.31 6.30
C TYR A 223 19.26 -2.68 5.88
N ALA A 224 19.88 -2.79 4.71
CA ALA A 224 20.45 -4.04 4.20
C ALA A 224 21.72 -4.50 4.96
N ALA A 225 22.13 -3.81 6.03
CA ALA A 225 23.14 -4.31 6.95
C ALA A 225 22.65 -5.61 7.65
N PRO A 226 23.54 -6.60 7.88
CA PRO A 226 23.12 -7.98 8.12
C PRO A 226 22.57 -8.18 9.54
N VAL A 227 21.25 -8.07 9.72
CA VAL A 227 20.56 -8.55 10.92
C VAL A 227 19.46 -9.50 10.51
N LEU A 228 19.85 -10.71 10.10
CA LEU A 228 18.92 -11.79 9.76
C LEU A 228 18.37 -12.42 11.04
N ARG A 229 17.04 -12.49 11.16
CA ARG A 229 16.33 -13.13 12.28
C ARG A 229 16.05 -14.63 12.04
N TRP A 230 16.01 -15.10 10.78
CA TRP A 230 15.59 -16.48 10.45
C TRP A 230 16.55 -17.27 9.54
N SER A 231 17.56 -16.64 8.94
CA SER A 231 18.45 -17.29 7.96
C SER A 231 19.92 -16.92 8.19
N THR A 232 20.83 -17.89 8.06
CA THR A 232 22.29 -17.68 8.01
C THR A 232 22.85 -17.80 6.58
N LYS A 233 22.00 -18.05 5.58
CA LYS A 233 22.45 -18.41 4.23
C LYS A 233 21.54 -17.79 3.16
N VAL A 234 22.12 -16.83 2.46
CA VAL A 234 21.64 -16.17 1.23
C VAL A 234 20.42 -15.27 1.41
N GLN A 235 20.67 -13.96 1.29
CA GLN A 235 19.64 -12.93 1.14
C GLN A 235 19.50 -12.63 -0.36
N GLY A 236 18.27 -12.46 -0.84
CA GLY A 236 18.00 -12.00 -2.19
C GLY A 236 18.46 -10.57 -2.46
N ASN A 237 18.25 -10.12 -3.68
CA ASN A 237 18.78 -8.84 -4.15
C ASN A 237 17.99 -7.65 -3.58
N ILE A 238 18.37 -7.20 -2.38
CA ILE A 238 17.90 -5.94 -1.77
C ILE A 238 18.95 -4.85 -1.96
N SER A 239 19.24 -4.55 -3.23
CA SER A 239 20.01 -3.36 -3.57
C SER A 239 19.12 -2.12 -3.61
N GLY A 240 19.70 -0.95 -3.39
CA GLY A 240 19.01 0.32 -3.57
C GLY A 240 18.41 0.46 -4.98
N ASP A 241 19.10 -0.05 -6.01
CA ASP A 241 18.60 -0.08 -7.40
C ASP A 241 17.33 -0.93 -7.55
N THR A 242 17.29 -2.11 -6.92
CA THR A 242 16.12 -3.00 -7.00
C THR A 242 14.90 -2.37 -6.35
N ILE A 243 15.04 -1.78 -5.17
CA ILE A 243 13.90 -1.16 -4.48
C ILE A 243 13.48 0.14 -5.17
N GLU A 244 14.44 0.92 -5.68
CA GLU A 244 14.16 2.11 -6.46
C GLU A 244 13.34 1.78 -7.73
N SER A 245 13.68 0.72 -8.46
CA SER A 245 12.92 0.32 -9.66
C SER A 245 11.50 -0.11 -9.32
N ILE A 246 11.29 -0.82 -8.21
CA ILE A 246 9.94 -1.16 -7.72
C ILE A 246 9.11 0.12 -7.47
N TYR A 247 9.72 1.14 -6.85
CA TYR A 247 9.05 2.42 -6.61
C TYR A 247 8.73 3.16 -7.91
N LYS A 248 9.72 3.23 -8.80
CA LYS A 248 9.64 3.97 -10.06
C LYS A 248 8.67 3.35 -11.06
N ASP A 249 8.66 2.02 -11.16
CA ASP A 249 7.97 1.30 -12.23
C ASP A 249 6.59 0.77 -11.78
N CYS A 250 6.32 0.67 -10.48
CA CYS A 250 5.05 0.18 -9.94
C CYS A 250 4.39 1.15 -8.96
N ILE A 251 5.04 1.47 -7.82
CA ILE A 251 4.36 2.17 -6.73
C ILE A 251 3.96 3.59 -7.13
N ILE A 252 4.88 4.39 -7.70
CA ILE A 252 4.60 5.77 -8.12
C ILE A 252 3.55 5.81 -9.26
N PRO A 253 3.71 5.05 -10.38
CA PRO A 253 2.73 5.05 -11.46
C PRO A 253 1.33 4.61 -11.01
N LEU A 254 1.21 3.55 -10.20
CA LEU A 254 -0.09 3.13 -9.70
C LEU A 254 -0.70 4.11 -8.69
N THR A 255 0.13 4.82 -7.91
CA THR A 255 -0.36 5.92 -7.05
C THR A 255 -0.96 7.04 -7.89
N LYS A 256 -0.28 7.46 -8.97
CA LYS A 256 -0.82 8.47 -9.91
C LYS A 256 -2.11 8.01 -10.56
N LYS A 257 -2.18 6.75 -10.99
CA LYS A 257 -3.43 6.16 -11.51
C LYS A 257 -4.57 6.30 -10.50
N VAL A 258 -4.33 5.98 -9.23
CA VAL A 258 -5.34 6.16 -8.16
C VAL A 258 -5.73 7.63 -8.01
N GLU A 259 -4.76 8.56 -8.03
CA GLU A 259 -5.04 10.00 -7.94
C GLU A 259 -5.91 10.49 -9.10
N VAL A 260 -5.59 10.10 -10.34
CA VAL A 260 -6.34 10.47 -11.56
C VAL A 260 -7.75 9.85 -11.54
N ASP A 261 -7.86 8.54 -11.28
CA ASP A 261 -9.15 7.84 -11.20
C ASP A 261 -10.05 8.46 -10.11
N TYR A 262 -9.45 8.93 -9.00
CA TYR A 262 -10.15 9.64 -7.94
C TYR A 262 -10.65 11.02 -8.38
N LEU A 263 -9.77 11.83 -8.98
CA LEU A 263 -10.10 13.20 -9.37
C LEU A 263 -11.14 13.26 -10.48
N LEU A 264 -11.06 12.39 -11.49
CA LEU A 264 -12.01 12.38 -12.62
C LEU A 264 -13.47 12.21 -12.21
N ARG A 265 -13.72 11.57 -11.08
CA ARG A 265 -15.06 11.34 -10.51
C ARG A 265 -15.44 12.34 -9.42
N ARG A 266 -14.54 13.26 -9.06
CA ARG A 266 -14.66 14.08 -7.84
C ARG A 266 -15.86 15.02 -7.81
N LEU A 267 -16.38 15.39 -8.98
CA LEU A 267 -17.56 16.24 -9.10
C LEU A 267 -18.88 15.45 -9.23
N GLU A 268 -18.88 14.12 -9.09
CA GLU A 268 -20.13 13.31 -9.10
C GLU A 268 -21.06 13.63 -7.91
N GLU A 269 -20.51 14.18 -6.83
CA GLU A 269 -21.22 14.48 -5.58
C GLU A 269 -21.35 15.98 -5.28
N ASP A 270 -20.79 16.83 -6.13
CA ASP A 270 -20.75 18.30 -5.95
C ASP A 270 -21.95 18.99 -6.61
#